data_AF-A0A8X7W6J6-F1
#
_entry.id   AF-A0A8X7W6J6-F1
#
_cell.length_a   1.000
_cell.length_b   1.000
_cell.length_c   1.000
_cell.angle_alpha   90.00
_cell.angle_beta   90.00
_cell.angle_gamma   90.00
#
_symmetry.space_group_name_H-M   'P 1'
#
loop_
_entity.id
_entity.type
_entity.pdbx_description
1 polymer ?
#
loop_
_entity_poly.entity_id
_entity_poly.type
_entity_poly.pdbx_seq_one_letter_code
_entity_poly.pdbx_strand_id
1 'polypeptide(L)'
;MQKTTKEERLECSICWEPFNVFENVPYVLWCGHTICKYCLLGLQRAVVIKSSGFPFQLPFFVTCPWCNMLSLRLVRNGAIKFPSKNYYLLWMVESMNGSRSDNKRITSEQREV
;
A
#
# COMPACT_ATOMS: atom_id res chain seq x y z
N MET A 1 29.42 -16.87 -2.00
CA MET A 1 28.42 -16.00 -1.37
C MET A 1 27.08 -16.26 -2.05
N GLN A 2 26.14 -16.92 -1.36
CA GLN A 2 24.81 -17.17 -1.92
C GLN A 2 24.08 -15.82 -2.05
N LYS A 3 23.76 -15.42 -3.29
CA LYS A 3 22.70 -14.44 -3.52
C LYS A 3 21.42 -15.11 -3.04
N THR A 4 21.00 -14.81 -1.82
CA THR A 4 19.59 -14.96 -1.47
C THR A 4 18.83 -14.08 -2.46
N THR A 5 18.21 -14.70 -3.45
CA THR A 5 17.16 -14.07 -4.24
C THR A 5 16.06 -13.73 -3.25
N LYS A 6 16.21 -12.57 -2.59
CA LYS A 6 15.16 -11.97 -1.78
C LYS A 6 14.07 -11.67 -2.80
N GLU A 7 13.15 -12.60 -2.93
CA GLU A 7 11.95 -12.49 -3.73
C GLU A 7 11.46 -11.04 -3.66
N GLU A 8 11.58 -10.28 -4.75
CA GLU A 8 11.19 -8.87 -4.77
C GLU A 8 9.68 -8.81 -4.56
N ARG A 9 9.24 -8.79 -3.31
CA ARG A 9 7.83 -8.61 -2.96
C ARG A 9 7.58 -7.11 -2.94
N LEU A 10 6.48 -6.71 -3.56
CA LEU A 10 6.04 -5.32 -3.47
C LEU A 10 5.50 -5.11 -2.04
N GLU A 11 6.25 -4.35 -1.25
CA GLU A 11 6.03 -4.15 0.19
C GLU A 11 5.64 -2.70 0.47
N CYS A 12 4.87 -2.50 1.55
CA CYS A 12 4.55 -1.15 2.01
C CYS A 12 5.79 -0.51 2.65
N SER A 13 6.13 0.71 2.24
CA SER A 13 7.28 1.46 2.77
C SER A 13 7.15 1.91 4.23
N ILE A 14 5.98 1.76 4.86
CA ILE A 14 5.75 2.11 6.27
C ILE A 14 5.87 0.89 7.18
N CYS A 15 5.10 -0.17 6.90
CA CYS A 15 5.04 -1.36 7.76
C CYS A 15 5.88 -2.54 7.25
N TRP A 16 6.45 -2.44 6.05
CA TRP A 16 7.26 -3.48 5.40
C TRP A 16 6.53 -4.80 5.17
N GLU A 17 5.20 -4.78 5.29
CA GLU A 17 4.35 -5.93 4.96
C GLU A 17 4.09 -5.98 3.44
N PRO A 18 4.09 -7.19 2.84
CA PRO A 18 3.80 -7.35 1.43
C PRO A 18 2.37 -6.93 1.11
N PHE A 19 2.19 -6.31 -0.05
CA PHE A 19 0.87 -5.95 -0.54
C PHE A 19 0.04 -7.20 -0.87
N ASN A 20 -1.27 -7.10 -0.62
CA ASN A 20 -2.23 -8.17 -0.87
C ASN A 20 -3.53 -7.57 -1.41
N VAL A 21 -4.20 -8.30 -2.30
CA VAL A 21 -5.51 -7.94 -2.87
C VAL A 21 -6.64 -7.87 -1.82
N PHE A 22 -6.50 -8.54 -0.67
CA PHE A 22 -7.53 -8.61 0.38
C PHE A 22 -7.23 -7.73 1.60
N GLU A 23 -6.09 -7.96 2.26
CA GLU A 23 -5.78 -7.33 3.54
C GLU A 23 -4.91 -6.08 3.37
N ASN A 24 -3.67 -6.26 2.90
CA ASN A 24 -2.72 -5.18 2.64
C ASN A 24 -2.93 -4.53 1.27
N VAL A 25 -4.14 -4.04 1.02
CA VAL A 25 -4.47 -3.39 -0.24
C VAL A 25 -3.68 -2.08 -0.38
N PRO A 26 -2.92 -1.88 -1.48
CA PRO A 26 -2.22 -0.64 -1.76
C PRO A 26 -3.19 0.46 -2.18
N TYR A 27 -3.08 1.63 -1.55
CA TYR A 27 -3.80 2.86 -1.86
C TYR A 27 -2.80 3.92 -2.33
N VAL A 28 -3.14 4.61 -3.41
CA VAL A 28 -2.31 5.67 -3.99
C VAL A 28 -2.78 7.03 -3.49
N LEU A 29 -1.91 7.75 -2.79
CA LEU A 29 -2.14 9.14 -2.37
C LEU A 29 -2.16 10.05 -3.60
N TRP A 30 -2.69 11.26 -3.45
CA TRP A 30 -2.78 12.21 -4.58
C TRP A 30 -1.44 12.59 -5.21
N CYS A 31 -0.35 12.49 -4.45
CA CYS A 31 1.02 12.69 -4.94
C CYS A 31 1.62 11.48 -5.68
N GLY A 32 0.91 10.36 -5.78
CA GLY A 32 1.40 9.12 -6.42
C GLY A 32 2.09 8.12 -5.48
N HIS A 33 2.44 8.51 -4.25
CA HIS A 33 2.99 7.58 -3.27
C HIS A 33 1.94 6.54 -2.84
N THR A 34 2.36 5.29 -2.68
CA THR A 34 1.47 4.18 -2.32
C THR A 34 1.75 3.65 -0.91
N ILE A 35 0.67 3.40 -0.15
CA ILE A 35 0.72 2.81 1.19
C ILE A 35 -0.39 1.76 1.36
N CYS A 36 -0.27 0.86 2.33
CA CYS A 36 -1.31 -0.13 2.59
C CYS A 36 -2.53 0.50 3.30
N LYS A 37 -3.68 -0.19 3.23
CA LYS A 37 -4.94 0.17 3.89
C LYS A 37 -4.75 0.56 5.36
N TYR A 38 -4.01 -0.26 6.11
CA TYR A 38 -3.85 -0.07 7.55
C TYR A 38 -2.99 1.17 7.86
N CYS A 39 -1.88 1.35 7.15
CA CYS A 39 -1.05 2.55 7.29
C CYS A 39 -1.81 3.83 6.91
N LEU A 40 -2.63 3.79 5.86
CA LEU A 40 -3.47 4.93 5.48
C LEU A 40 -4.50 5.31 6.56
N LEU A 41 -5.09 4.32 7.22
CA LEU A 41 -6.03 4.56 8.33
C LEU A 41 -5.29 5.06 9.59
N GLY A 42 -4.06 4.60 9.81
CA GLY A 42 -3.19 5.03 10.90
C GLY A 42 -2.57 6.42 10.72
N LEU A 43 -2.54 6.97 9.49
CA LEU A 43 -2.04 8.32 9.27
C LEU A 43 -2.88 9.37 10.02
N GLN A 44 -2.16 10.26 10.70
CA GLN A 44 -2.78 11.40 11.37
C GLN A 44 -3.48 12.32 10.36
N ARG A 45 -4.59 12.91 10.80
CA ARG A 45 -5.32 13.90 10.02
C ARG A 45 -4.46 15.14 9.86
N ALA A 46 -4.54 15.78 8.70
CA ALA A 46 -3.83 17.03 8.47
C ALA A 46 -4.30 18.07 9.49
N VAL A 47 -3.37 18.59 10.30
CA VAL A 47 -3.62 19.67 11.26
C VAL A 47 -3.13 20.95 10.64
N VAL A 48 -4.03 21.92 10.45
CA VAL A 48 -3.65 23.26 10.02
C VAL A 48 -3.55 24.12 11.26
N ILE A 49 -2.33 24.51 11.61
CA ILE A 49 -2.08 25.50 12.66
C ILE A 49 -2.11 26.86 11.96
N LYS A 50 -3.30 27.47 11.85
CA LYS A 50 -3.35 28.88 11.43
C LYS A 50 -2.82 29.76 12.55
N SER A 51 -2.36 30.95 12.17
CA SER A 51 -1.78 32.03 12.99
C SER A 51 -2.58 32.45 14.23
N SER A 52 -3.79 31.94 14.42
CA SER A 52 -4.65 32.17 15.59
C SER A 52 -4.78 30.90 16.45
N GLY A 53 -3.68 30.41 17.02
CA GLY A 53 -3.60 29.55 18.22
C GLY A 53 -4.36 28.21 18.30
N PHE A 54 -5.30 27.92 17.40
CA PHE A 54 -6.21 26.77 17.48
C PHE A 54 -5.87 25.77 16.37
N PRO A 55 -5.51 24.52 16.70
CA PRO A 55 -5.24 23.48 15.71
C PRO A 55 -6.56 23.04 15.06
N PHE A 56 -6.80 23.45 13.82
CA PHE A 56 -7.96 22.96 13.06
C PHE A 56 -7.57 21.66 12.36
N GLN A 57 -8.11 20.54 12.83
CA GLN A 57 -7.93 19.25 12.16
C GLN A 57 -8.85 19.19 10.93
N LEU A 58 -8.28 18.90 9.75
CA LEU A 58 -9.05 18.61 8.55
C LEU A 58 -9.45 17.13 8.57
N PRO A 59 -10.70 16.77 8.94
CA PRO A 59 -11.08 15.38 9.16
C PRO A 59 -10.95 14.49 7.92
N PHE A 60 -11.04 15.11 6.74
CA PHE A 60 -11.03 14.45 5.44
C PHE A 60 -9.67 14.49 4.75
N PHE A 61 -8.61 15.03 5.35
CA PHE A 61 -7.31 15.12 4.70
C PHE A 61 -6.24 14.42 5.52
N VAL A 62 -5.33 13.74 4.81
CA VAL A 62 -4.10 13.17 5.35
C VAL A 62 -2.92 13.77 4.61
N THR A 63 -1.79 13.89 5.28
CA THR A 63 -0.53 14.29 4.65
C THR A 63 0.26 13.07 4.22
N CYS A 64 0.87 13.16 3.04
CA CYS A 64 1.83 12.17 2.60
C CYS A 64 3.10 12.22 3.45
N PRO A 65 3.57 11.10 4.04
CA PRO A 65 4.79 11.07 4.86
C PRO A 65 6.06 11.50 4.14
N TRP A 66 6.12 11.36 2.81
CA TRP A 66 7.32 11.62 2.02
C TRP A 66 7.40 13.04 1.48
N CYS A 67 6.28 13.62 1.07
CA CYS A 67 6.26 14.93 0.39
C CYS A 67 5.36 15.96 1.06
N ASN A 68 4.71 15.62 2.19
CA ASN A 68 3.76 16.48 2.92
C ASN A 68 2.56 16.99 2.08
N MET A 69 2.37 16.46 0.87
CA MET A 69 1.23 16.78 0.02
C MET A 69 -0.06 16.27 0.67
N LEU A 70 -1.10 17.10 0.64
CA LEU A 70 -2.43 16.73 1.15
C LEU A 70 -3.11 15.76 0.20
N SER A 71 -3.71 14.72 0.76
CA SER A 71 -4.53 13.75 0.04
C SER A 71 -5.88 13.64 0.73
N LEU A 72 -6.95 13.58 -0.07
CA LEU A 72 -8.30 13.39 0.43
C LEU A 72 -8.46 11.95 0.95
N ARG A 73 -8.99 11.82 2.16
CA ARG A 73 -9.37 10.58 2.83
C ARG A 73 -10.86 10.58 3.11
N LEU A 74 -11.61 9.80 2.33
CA LEU A 74 -13.05 9.60 2.49
C LEU A 74 -13.33 8.13 2.76
N VAL A 75 -13.98 7.86 3.89
CA VAL A 75 -14.43 6.52 4.27
C VAL A 75 -15.96 6.54 4.31
N ARG A 76 -16.60 5.68 3.52
CA ARG A 76 -18.07 5.53 3.47
C ARG A 76 -18.42 4.11 3.87
N ASN A 77 -19.23 3.95 4.91
CA ASN A 77 -19.67 2.64 5.44
C ASN A 77 -18.51 1.65 5.66
N GLY A 78 -17.38 2.13 6.21
CA GLY A 78 -16.19 1.31 6.45
C GLY A 78 -15.30 1.05 5.22
N ALA A 79 -15.73 1.45 4.02
CA ALA A 79 -14.94 1.35 2.79
C ALA A 79 -14.24 2.68 2.46
N ILE A 80 -12.93 2.61 2.21
CA ILE A 80 -12.15 3.76 1.75
C ILE A 80 -12.54 4.05 0.29
N LYS A 81 -13.15 5.21 0.06
CA LYS A 81 -13.48 5.73 -1.28
C LYS A 81 -12.32 6.52 -1.87
N PHE A 82 -11.68 7.33 -1.02
CA PHE A 82 -10.48 8.09 -1.34
C PHE A 82 -9.47 7.94 -0.21
N PRO A 83 -8.17 7.82 -0.50
CA PRO A 83 -7.55 7.66 -1.83
C PRO A 83 -8.00 6.37 -2.54
N SER A 84 -7.74 6.24 -3.85
CA SER A 84 -8.15 5.06 -4.62
C SER A 84 -7.14 3.91 -4.48
N LYS A 85 -7.59 2.66 -4.72
CA LYS A 85 -6.68 1.51 -4.79
C LYS A 85 -5.70 1.68 -5.94
N ASN A 86 -4.46 1.23 -5.76
CA ASN A 86 -3.49 1.16 -6.84
C ASN A 86 -3.67 -0.18 -7.59
N TYR A 87 -4.54 -0.18 -8.60
CA TYR A 87 -4.84 -1.37 -9.41
C TYR A 87 -3.62 -1.89 -10.19
N TYR A 88 -2.69 -1.02 -10.56
CA TYR A 88 -1.47 -1.42 -11.25
C TYR A 88 -0.56 -2.25 -10.34
N LEU A 89 -0.33 -1.81 -9.10
CA LEU A 89 0.41 -2.59 -8.11
C LEU A 89 -0.28 -3.91 -7.78
N LEU A 90 -1.62 -3.91 -7.65
CA LEU A 90 -2.38 -5.14 -7.41
C LEU A 90 -2.19 -6.15 -8.54
N TRP A 91 -2.27 -5.69 -9.79
CA TRP A 91 -2.03 -6.54 -10.97
C TRP A 91 -0.61 -7.09 -11.01
N MET A 92 0.40 -6.30 -10.66
CA MET A 92 1.79 -6.78 -10.57
C MET A 92 1.94 -7.84 -9.46
N VAL A 93 1.38 -7.61 -8.28
CA VAL A 93 1.40 -8.59 -7.17
C VAL A 93 0.76 -9.92 -7.60
N GLU A 94 -0.40 -9.84 -8.25
CA GLU A 94 -1.11 -11.03 -8.75
C GLU A 94 -0.29 -11.77 -9.81
N SER A 95 0.31 -11.05 -10.76
CA SER A 95 1.16 -11.62 -11.81
C SER A 95 2.39 -12.34 -11.24
N MET A 96 3.04 -11.76 -10.24
CA MET A 96 4.20 -12.38 -9.56
C MET A 96 3.82 -13.62 -8.75
N ASN A 97 2.60 -13.65 -8.19
CA ASN A 97 2.09 -14.83 -7.49
C ASN A 97 1.71 -15.95 -8.46
N GLY A 98 1.17 -15.61 -9.64
CA GLY A 98 0.92 -16.56 -10.72
C GLY A 98 2.19 -17.27 -11.18
N SER A 99 3.23 -16.51 -11.54
CA SER A 99 4.51 -17.07 -12.01
C SER A 99 5.21 -17.98 -10.98
N ARG A 100 5.05 -17.69 -9.67
CA ARG A 100 5.58 -18.54 -8.60
C ARG A 100 4.87 -19.89 -8.51
N SER A 101 3.57 -19.92 -8.80
CA SER A 101 2.77 -21.14 -8.76
C SER A 101 3.18 -22.09 -9.89
N ASP A 102 3.47 -21.55 -11.07
CA ASP A 102 3.97 -22.31 -12.21
C ASP A 102 5.38 -22.85 -11.95
N ASN A 103 6.28 -22.04 -11.41
CA ASN A 103 7.64 -22.49 -11.09
C ASN A 103 7.65 -23.61 -10.03
N LYS A 104 6.77 -23.55 -9.02
CA LYS A 104 6.62 -24.64 -8.05
C LYS A 104 6.18 -25.94 -8.72
N ARG A 105 5.23 -25.91 -9.65
CA ARG A 105 4.78 -27.11 -10.38
C ARG A 105 5.90 -27.76 -11.17
N ILE A 106 6.70 -26.96 -11.89
CA ILE A 106 7.84 -27.44 -12.67
C ILE A 106 8.88 -28.13 -11.75
N THR A 107 9.17 -27.55 -10.58
CA THR A 107 10.12 -28.16 -9.64
C THR A 107 9.61 -29.43 -8.94
N SER A 108 8.29 -29.62 -8.84
CA SER A 108 7.72 -30.87 -8.33
C SER A 108 7.71 -31.98 -9.38
N GLU A 109 7.42 -31.67 -10.65
CA GLU A 109 7.45 -32.65 -11.75
C GLU A 109 8.87 -33.15 -12.04
N GLN A 110 9.89 -32.31 -11.86
CA GLN A 110 11.30 -32.73 -12.02
C GLN A 110 11.85 -33.60 -10.87
N ARG A 111 11.11 -33.79 -9.77
CA ARG A 111 11.51 -34.67 -8.66
C ARG A 111 10.91 -36.08 -8.75
N GLU A 112 9.99 -36.31 -9.67
CA GLU A 112 9.32 -37.61 -9.88
C GLU A 112 9.84 -38.39 -11.10
N VAL A 113 10.96 -37.95 -11.72
CA VAL A 113 11.65 -38.66 -12.81
C VAL A 113 13.03 -39.15 -12.35
#